data_AF-A0A928EEE2-F1
#
_entry.id   AF-A0A928EEE2-F1
#
_cell.length_a   1.000
_cell.length_b   1.000
_cell.length_c   1.000
_cell.angle_alpha   90.00
_cell.angle_beta   90.00
_cell.angle_gamma   90.00
#
_symmetry.space_group_name_H-M   'P 1'
#
loop_
_entity.id
_entity.type
_entity.pdbx_description
1 polymer ?
#
loop_
_entity_poly.entity_id
_entity_poly.type
_entity_poly.pdbx_seq_one_letter_code
_entity_poly.pdbx_strand_id
1 'polypeptide(L)'
;MASKKENKPFNGDGAMGLFGYRGGGDKPRKKEVIIYDKQGNRLGDDGLPMTKTRKRMHRIFDAWFIYVFVMALGALVFMILGYLQGAQYTDWNLVQVGGNQINGWDAALLLRLDALLCLFTAVFSVFVNLFGFRWFYDRKPVGAVIVMFLILGLACIGYTIFGIVAVGSPEPISLITLCFIVITFMSMKAVEAERPTLRKPKIGRREVK
;
A
#
# COMPACT_ATOMS: atom_id res chain seq x y z
N MET A 1 -37.76 62.78 32.07
CA MET A 1 -36.64 63.02 31.14
C MET A 1 -36.20 61.68 30.56
N ALA A 2 -35.86 61.70 29.27
CA ALA A 2 -35.88 60.58 28.34
C ALA A 2 -34.87 59.44 28.64
N SER A 3 -35.26 58.20 28.32
CA SER A 3 -34.44 57.37 27.43
C SER A 3 -35.26 56.26 26.76
N LYS A 4 -35.31 56.37 25.43
CA LYS A 4 -35.81 55.46 24.41
C LYS A 4 -35.83 53.96 24.77
N LYS A 5 -37.03 53.37 24.75
CA LYS A 5 -37.25 52.00 24.28
C LYS A 5 -37.90 52.09 22.92
N GLU A 6 -37.21 51.64 21.87
CA GLU A 6 -37.79 51.56 20.53
C GLU A 6 -37.36 50.26 19.84
N ASN A 7 -38.40 49.44 19.62
CA ASN A 7 -38.70 48.56 18.48
C ASN A 7 -37.80 47.36 18.11
N LYS A 8 -38.31 46.19 18.53
CA LYS A 8 -38.42 44.86 17.87
C LYS A 8 -38.69 44.93 16.34
N PRO A 9 -38.93 43.81 15.61
CA PRO A 9 -38.49 42.40 15.67
C PRO A 9 -37.96 41.92 14.28
N PHE A 10 -37.37 40.73 14.16
CA PHE A 10 -37.88 39.69 13.23
C PHE A 10 -37.13 38.38 13.44
N ASN A 11 -37.93 37.34 13.59
CA ASN A 11 -37.52 35.95 13.66
C ASN A 11 -37.10 35.48 12.28
N GLY A 12 -35.96 34.80 12.19
CA GLY A 12 -35.45 34.16 10.98
C GLY A 12 -34.75 32.84 11.31
N ASP A 13 -35.18 32.15 12.36
CA ASP A 13 -34.88 30.72 12.52
C ASP A 13 -35.58 29.96 11.38
N GLY A 14 -34.85 29.74 10.30
CA GLY A 14 -35.32 28.87 9.22
C GLY A 14 -34.83 29.26 7.83
N ALA A 15 -33.54 29.12 7.55
CA ALA A 15 -33.02 28.57 6.29
C ALA A 15 -31.49 28.58 6.26
N MET A 16 -30.91 27.52 5.69
CA MET A 16 -29.50 27.36 5.31
C MET A 16 -28.50 27.11 6.44
N GLY A 17 -28.52 25.85 6.89
CA GLY A 17 -27.26 25.13 7.09
C GLY A 17 -26.52 24.91 5.76
N LEU A 18 -25.24 24.52 5.93
CA LEU A 18 -24.21 24.21 4.94
C LEU A 18 -23.25 25.38 4.60
N PHE A 19 -21.99 25.19 5.00
CA PHE A 19 -20.80 26.00 4.74
C PHE A 19 -20.47 27.13 5.73
N GLY A 20 -20.51 26.82 7.02
CA GLY A 20 -19.63 27.47 8.00
C GLY A 20 -18.26 26.79 8.01
N TYR A 21 -17.28 27.35 7.31
CA TYR A 21 -15.87 26.98 7.40
C TYR A 21 -15.40 27.16 8.85
N ARG A 22 -15.38 26.07 9.63
CA ARG A 22 -14.79 26.07 10.97
C ARG A 22 -13.28 25.95 10.79
N GLY A 23 -12.60 27.09 10.94
CA GLY A 23 -11.15 27.22 10.82
C GLY A 23 -10.40 26.07 11.49
N GLY A 24 -9.55 25.41 10.70
CA GLY A 24 -8.65 24.38 11.16
C GLY A 24 -7.63 24.98 12.12
N GLY A 25 -7.92 24.90 13.42
CA GLY A 25 -6.90 25.04 14.44
C GLY A 25 -5.88 23.92 14.25
N ASP A 26 -4.61 24.31 14.07
CA ASP A 26 -3.48 23.41 14.03
C ASP A 26 -3.57 22.41 15.20
N LYS A 27 -3.94 21.17 14.90
CA LYS A 27 -3.72 20.08 15.85
C LYS A 27 -2.20 20.02 16.03
N PRO A 28 -1.67 20.14 17.27
CA PRO A 28 -0.22 20.04 17.46
C PRO A 28 0.24 18.73 16.84
N ARG A 29 1.23 18.80 15.94
CA ARG A 29 1.88 17.61 15.38
C ARG A 29 2.22 16.72 16.57
N LYS A 30 1.65 15.52 16.65
CA LYS A 30 2.01 14.53 17.67
C LYS A 30 3.50 14.29 17.51
N LYS A 31 4.31 14.90 18.38
CA LYS A 31 5.75 14.69 18.41
C LYS A 31 6.00 13.19 18.54
N GLU A 32 6.90 12.65 17.72
CA GLU A 32 7.16 11.21 17.73
C GLU A 32 7.85 10.87 19.05
N VAL A 33 7.12 10.14 19.91
CA VAL A 33 7.67 9.67 21.18
C VAL A 33 8.31 8.32 20.94
N ILE A 34 9.65 8.29 20.84
CA ILE A 34 10.41 7.05 20.80
C ILE A 34 10.59 6.58 22.24
N ILE A 35 10.06 5.40 22.54
CA ILE A 35 10.15 4.80 23.88
C ILE A 35 11.32 3.82 23.91
N TYR A 36 12.16 3.94 24.92
CA TYR A 36 13.27 3.05 25.19
C TYR A 36 13.05 2.28 26.49
N ASP A 37 13.47 1.03 26.48
CA ASP A 37 13.61 0.22 27.70
C ASP A 37 14.75 0.77 28.58
N LYS A 38 14.78 0.41 29.86
CA LYS A 38 15.88 0.69 30.81
C LYS A 38 17.25 0.24 30.29
N GLN A 39 17.28 -0.74 29.40
CA GLN A 39 18.48 -1.26 28.75
C GLN A 39 18.85 -0.51 27.46
N GLY A 40 18.13 0.57 27.11
CA GLY A 40 18.38 1.37 25.90
C GLY A 40 17.82 0.77 24.60
N ASN A 41 17.03 -0.30 24.68
CA ASN A 41 16.41 -0.91 23.50
C ASN A 41 15.17 -0.13 23.06
N ARG A 42 15.08 0.23 21.76
CA ARG A 42 13.89 0.86 21.18
C ARG A 42 12.69 -0.08 21.26
N LEU A 43 11.58 0.43 21.77
CA LEU A 43 10.29 -0.26 21.79
C LEU A 43 9.54 0.03 20.48
N GLY A 44 8.84 -0.98 19.96
CA GLY A 44 7.88 -0.79 18.87
C GLY A 44 6.58 -0.16 19.37
N ASP A 45 5.69 0.16 18.44
CA ASP A 45 4.39 0.80 18.73
C ASP A 45 3.46 -0.06 19.62
N ASP A 46 3.74 -1.37 19.70
CA ASP A 46 3.09 -2.33 20.59
C ASP A 46 3.68 -2.37 22.02
N GLY A 47 4.73 -1.59 22.29
CA GLY A 47 5.44 -1.58 23.55
C GLY A 47 6.29 -2.83 23.80
N LEU A 48 6.62 -3.60 22.76
CA LEU A 48 7.56 -4.73 22.83
C LEU A 48 8.94 -4.31 22.31
N PRO A 49 10.03 -4.91 22.80
CA PRO A 49 11.38 -4.55 22.38
C PRO A 49 11.55 -4.89 20.90
N MET A 50 12.16 -3.97 20.15
CA MET A 50 12.38 -4.14 18.73
C MET A 50 13.64 -4.97 18.48
N THR A 51 13.48 -6.30 18.45
CA THR A 51 14.57 -7.26 18.19
C THR A 51 14.98 -7.26 16.71
N LYS A 52 16.09 -7.93 16.35
CA LYS A 52 16.59 -7.96 14.97
C LYS A 52 15.53 -8.49 13.98
N THR A 53 14.80 -9.53 14.35
CA THR A 53 13.72 -10.12 13.53
C THR A 53 12.56 -9.13 13.35
N ARG A 54 12.15 -8.46 14.43
CA ARG A 54 11.09 -7.45 14.38
C ARG A 54 11.48 -6.22 13.55
N LYS A 55 12.73 -5.75 13.65
CA LYS A 55 13.27 -4.68 12.77
C LYS A 55 13.27 -5.12 11.31
N ARG A 56 13.64 -6.37 11.02
CA ARG A 56 13.60 -6.92 9.66
C ARG A 56 12.16 -6.92 9.13
N MET A 57 11.20 -7.38 9.91
CA MET A 57 9.79 -7.42 9.50
C MET A 57 9.21 -6.03 9.23
N HIS A 58 9.49 -5.06 10.11
CA HIS A 58 9.09 -3.67 9.90
C HIS A 58 9.63 -3.12 8.57
N ARG A 59 10.93 -3.30 8.31
CA ARG A 59 11.55 -2.88 7.05
C ARG A 59 10.98 -3.59 5.82
N ILE A 60 10.56 -4.85 5.95
CA ILE A 60 9.90 -5.56 4.84
C ILE A 60 8.55 -4.91 4.53
N PHE A 61 7.76 -4.54 5.54
CA PHE A 61 6.52 -3.81 5.29
C PHE A 61 6.76 -2.41 4.73
N ASP A 62 7.78 -1.69 5.19
CA ASP A 62 8.19 -0.42 4.55
C ASP A 62 8.59 -0.63 3.09
N ALA A 63 9.30 -1.73 2.80
CA ALA A 63 9.69 -2.07 1.45
C ALA A 63 8.47 -2.42 0.57
N TRP A 64 7.41 -3.06 1.11
CA TRP A 64 6.12 -3.19 0.41
C TRP A 64 5.49 -1.85 0.08
N PHE A 65 5.60 -0.86 0.97
CA PHE A 65 5.10 0.49 0.69
C PHE A 65 5.90 1.19 -0.41
N ILE A 66 7.24 1.08 -0.37
CA ILE A 66 8.10 1.61 -1.45
C ILE A 66 7.79 0.92 -2.77
N TYR A 67 7.55 -0.39 -2.74
CA TYR A 67 7.22 -1.20 -3.91
C TYR A 67 5.96 -0.71 -4.64
N VAL A 68 5.00 -0.09 -3.93
CA VAL A 68 3.83 0.58 -4.53
C VAL A 68 4.25 1.62 -5.57
N PHE A 69 5.22 2.47 -5.23
CA PHE A 69 5.69 3.53 -6.12
C PHE A 69 6.48 2.97 -7.31
N VAL A 70 7.28 1.94 -7.06
CA VAL A 70 8.04 1.24 -8.12
C VAL A 70 7.06 0.62 -9.13
N MET A 71 6.02 -0.05 -8.66
CA MET A 71 5.00 -0.66 -9.51
C MET A 71 4.14 0.38 -10.22
N ALA A 72 3.73 1.45 -9.55
CA ALA A 72 2.96 2.54 -10.17
C ALA A 72 3.75 3.22 -11.30
N LEU A 73 5.05 3.48 -11.08
CA LEU A 73 5.93 4.03 -12.11
C LEU A 73 6.16 3.03 -13.24
N GLY A 74 6.35 1.74 -12.92
CA GLY A 74 6.43 0.66 -13.91
C GLY A 74 5.20 0.61 -14.81
N ALA A 75 4.00 0.68 -14.24
CA ALA A 75 2.75 0.72 -15.01
C ALA A 75 2.71 1.90 -16.00
N LEU A 76 3.13 3.08 -15.57
CA LEU A 76 3.17 4.27 -16.43
C LEU A 76 4.17 4.09 -17.57
N VAL A 77 5.34 3.52 -17.29
CA VAL A 77 6.34 3.19 -18.32
C VAL A 77 5.78 2.20 -19.33
N PHE A 78 5.16 1.11 -18.89
CA PHE A 78 4.56 0.12 -19.80
C PHE A 78 3.41 0.69 -20.63
N MET A 79 2.58 1.57 -20.05
CA MET A 79 1.54 2.26 -20.82
C MET A 79 2.13 3.15 -21.92
N ILE A 80 3.18 3.92 -21.61
CA ILE A 80 3.86 4.76 -22.62
C ILE A 80 4.49 3.89 -23.70
N LEU A 81 5.23 2.84 -23.32
CA LEU A 81 5.84 1.93 -24.28
C LEU A 81 4.80 1.23 -25.15
N GLY A 82 3.66 0.84 -24.58
CA GLY A 82 2.54 0.24 -25.31
C GLY A 82 1.90 1.22 -26.30
N TYR A 83 1.82 2.51 -25.96
CA TYR A 83 1.35 3.55 -26.87
C TYR A 83 2.34 3.79 -28.03
N LEU A 84 3.64 3.74 -27.74
CA LEU A 84 4.71 3.94 -28.73
C LEU A 84 4.90 2.75 -29.70
N GLN A 85 4.17 1.64 -29.54
CA GLN A 85 4.19 0.49 -30.47
C GLN A 85 3.59 0.81 -31.85
N GLY A 86 3.08 2.03 -32.08
CA GLY A 86 2.65 2.50 -33.40
C GLY A 86 1.37 1.85 -33.91
N ALA A 87 0.61 1.21 -33.02
CA ALA A 87 -0.60 0.51 -33.39
C ALA A 87 -1.76 1.48 -33.62
N GLN A 88 -2.46 1.32 -34.74
CA GLN A 88 -3.57 2.19 -35.11
C GLN A 88 -4.90 1.52 -34.79
N TYR A 89 -5.79 2.28 -34.15
CA TYR A 89 -7.19 1.90 -33.99
C TYR A 89 -7.92 2.27 -35.28
N THR A 90 -8.32 1.27 -36.05
CA THR A 90 -9.18 1.48 -37.23
C THR A 90 -10.64 1.57 -36.81
N ASP A 91 -11.18 2.80 -36.75
CA ASP A 91 -12.59 3.12 -36.51
C ASP A 91 -13.23 2.53 -35.23
N TRP A 92 -14.56 2.59 -35.14
CA TRP A 92 -15.38 2.10 -34.02
C TRP A 92 -15.24 0.61 -33.71
N ASN A 93 -14.57 -0.15 -34.58
CA ASN A 93 -14.10 -1.48 -34.26
C ASN A 93 -12.80 -1.30 -33.49
N LEU A 94 -12.77 -1.61 -32.18
CA LEU A 94 -11.54 -1.67 -31.37
C LEU A 94 -10.58 -2.80 -31.84
N VAL A 95 -10.41 -2.97 -33.14
CA VAL A 95 -9.48 -3.88 -33.80
C VAL A 95 -8.24 -3.07 -34.10
N GLN A 96 -7.14 -3.50 -33.48
CA GLN A 96 -5.85 -2.85 -33.58
C GLN A 96 -5.10 -3.45 -34.78
N VAL A 97 -4.78 -2.63 -35.79
CA VAL A 97 -4.12 -3.07 -37.03
C VAL A 97 -2.73 -2.44 -37.10
N GLY A 98 -1.71 -3.28 -37.27
CA GLY A 98 -0.30 -2.88 -37.25
C GLY A 98 0.32 -2.82 -35.84
N GLY A 99 1.66 -2.91 -35.78
CA GLY A 99 2.44 -2.95 -34.54
C GLY A 99 3.44 -4.11 -34.49
N ASN A 100 4.36 -4.08 -33.53
CA ASN A 100 5.30 -5.17 -33.32
C ASN A 100 4.58 -6.40 -32.72
N GLN A 101 4.93 -7.60 -33.16
CA GLN A 101 4.35 -8.84 -32.65
C GLN A 101 5.42 -9.72 -32.02
N ILE A 102 5.08 -10.33 -30.88
CA ILE A 102 5.93 -11.30 -30.18
C ILE A 102 5.16 -12.61 -30.15
N ASN A 103 5.66 -13.63 -30.83
CA ASN A 103 5.06 -14.97 -30.87
C ASN A 103 3.57 -14.98 -31.27
N GLY A 104 3.18 -14.11 -32.21
CA GLY A 104 1.79 -13.97 -32.68
C GLY A 104 0.89 -13.08 -31.81
N TRP A 105 1.39 -12.57 -30.68
CA TRP A 105 0.69 -11.60 -29.84
C TRP A 105 1.14 -10.17 -30.14
N ASP A 106 0.21 -9.22 -30.11
CA ASP A 106 0.52 -7.80 -30.23
C ASP A 106 1.33 -7.32 -29.01
N ALA A 107 2.52 -6.78 -29.24
CA ALA A 107 3.39 -6.27 -28.19
C ALA A 107 2.72 -5.15 -27.38
N ALA A 108 1.86 -4.34 -28.00
CA ALA A 108 1.12 -3.30 -27.30
C ALA A 108 0.12 -3.89 -26.30
N LEU A 109 -0.53 -5.01 -26.64
CA LEU A 109 -1.42 -5.71 -25.73
C LEU A 109 -0.63 -6.31 -24.55
N LEU A 110 0.51 -6.94 -24.81
CA LEU A 110 1.37 -7.49 -23.76
C LEU A 110 1.82 -6.40 -22.78
N LEU A 111 2.29 -5.25 -23.28
CA LEU A 111 2.69 -4.13 -22.45
C LEU A 111 1.51 -3.54 -21.64
N ARG A 112 0.29 -3.54 -22.17
CA ARG A 112 -0.90 -3.13 -21.41
C ARG A 112 -1.26 -4.12 -20.31
N LEU A 113 -1.08 -5.42 -20.56
CA LEU A 113 -1.26 -6.46 -19.54
C LEU A 113 -0.20 -6.34 -18.44
N ASP A 114 1.06 -6.06 -18.78
CA ASP A 114 2.13 -5.78 -17.82
C ASP A 114 1.79 -4.53 -16.98
N ALA A 115 1.29 -3.47 -17.62
CA ALA A 115 0.83 -2.27 -16.92
C ALA A 115 -0.32 -2.56 -15.94
N LEU A 116 -1.28 -3.39 -16.36
CA LEU A 116 -2.40 -3.81 -15.51
C LEU A 116 -1.92 -4.62 -14.31
N LEU A 117 -0.98 -5.55 -14.52
CA LEU A 117 -0.39 -6.32 -13.44
C LEU A 117 0.39 -5.43 -12.45
N CYS A 118 1.15 -4.45 -12.96
CA CYS A 118 1.83 -3.47 -12.11
C CYS A 118 0.84 -2.68 -11.24
N LEU A 119 -0.26 -2.17 -11.83
CA LEU A 119 -1.29 -1.45 -11.06
C LEU A 119 -1.95 -2.35 -10.03
N PHE A 120 -2.30 -3.58 -10.41
CA PHE A 120 -2.85 -4.57 -9.50
C PHE A 120 -1.90 -4.84 -8.32
N THR A 121 -0.62 -5.06 -8.62
CA THR A 121 0.43 -5.31 -7.61
C THR A 121 0.61 -4.09 -6.70
N ALA A 122 0.58 -2.87 -7.23
CA ALA A 122 0.68 -1.65 -6.45
C ALA A 122 -0.48 -1.53 -5.44
N VAL A 123 -1.72 -1.73 -5.89
CA VAL A 123 -2.91 -1.68 -5.03
C VAL A 123 -2.85 -2.72 -3.93
N PHE A 124 -2.54 -3.98 -4.28
CA PHE A 124 -2.44 -5.05 -3.28
C PHE A 124 -1.27 -4.86 -2.31
N SER A 125 -0.16 -4.25 -2.76
CA SER A 125 0.98 -3.91 -1.90
C SER A 125 0.60 -2.91 -0.80
N VAL A 126 -0.28 -1.93 -1.10
CA VAL A 126 -0.84 -1.03 -0.08
C VAL A 126 -1.62 -1.81 0.97
N PHE A 127 -2.51 -2.71 0.54
CA PHE A 127 -3.29 -3.52 1.47
C PHE A 127 -2.42 -4.47 2.30
N VAL A 128 -1.43 -5.11 1.71
CA VAL A 128 -0.44 -5.94 2.43
C VAL A 128 0.29 -5.11 3.48
N ASN A 129 0.72 -3.89 3.16
CA ASN A 129 1.37 -3.01 4.12
C ASN A 129 0.43 -2.66 5.30
N LEU A 130 -0.79 -2.20 5.01
CA LEU A 130 -1.75 -1.78 6.03
C LEU A 130 -2.19 -2.94 6.93
N PHE A 131 -2.61 -4.07 6.35
CA PHE A 131 -3.02 -5.25 7.12
C PHE A 131 -1.82 -5.93 7.79
N GLY A 132 -0.65 -5.88 7.16
CA GLY A 132 0.61 -6.36 7.69
C GLY A 132 1.00 -5.67 8.98
N PHE A 133 0.95 -4.33 9.02
CA PHE A 133 1.22 -3.57 10.24
C PHE A 133 0.17 -3.80 11.33
N ARG A 134 -1.11 -3.94 10.96
CA ARG A 134 -2.18 -4.29 11.92
C ARG A 134 -1.96 -5.68 12.53
N TRP A 135 -1.52 -6.65 11.75
CA TRP A 135 -1.12 -7.96 12.29
C TRP A 135 0.13 -7.84 13.16
N PHE A 136 1.11 -7.03 12.75
CA PHE A 136 2.40 -6.91 13.41
C PHE A 136 2.33 -6.23 14.77
N TYR A 137 1.65 -5.08 14.86
CA TYR A 137 1.55 -4.24 16.05
C TYR A 137 0.25 -4.45 16.84
N ASP A 138 -0.90 -4.44 16.17
CA ASP A 138 -2.21 -4.51 16.84
C ASP A 138 -2.65 -5.94 17.19
N ARG A 139 -1.79 -6.93 16.91
CA ARG A 139 -2.06 -8.38 17.09
C ARG A 139 -3.38 -8.84 16.48
N LYS A 140 -3.78 -8.23 15.36
CA LYS A 140 -4.94 -8.67 14.58
C LYS A 140 -4.67 -10.04 13.92
N PRO A 141 -5.71 -10.84 13.63
CA PRO A 141 -5.54 -12.13 12.99
C PRO A 141 -4.86 -11.99 11.62
N VAL A 142 -4.01 -12.97 11.30
CA VAL A 142 -3.20 -12.98 10.07
C VAL A 142 -4.02 -13.21 8.79
N GLY A 143 -5.28 -13.67 8.93
CA GLY A 143 -6.11 -14.09 7.81
C GLY A 143 -6.23 -13.04 6.70
N ALA A 144 -6.43 -11.77 7.03
CA ALA A 144 -6.51 -10.70 6.03
C ALA A 144 -5.24 -10.58 5.19
N VAL A 145 -4.06 -10.69 5.81
CA VAL A 145 -2.76 -10.64 5.13
C VAL A 145 -2.58 -11.85 4.21
N ILE A 146 -2.96 -13.04 4.69
CA ILE A 146 -2.91 -14.28 3.88
C ILE A 146 -3.81 -14.17 2.66
N VAL A 147 -5.04 -13.67 2.81
CA VAL A 147 -5.96 -13.49 1.67
C VAL A 147 -5.37 -12.55 0.63
N MET A 148 -4.76 -11.43 1.04
CA MET A 148 -4.07 -10.52 0.11
C MET A 148 -2.92 -11.23 -0.62
N PHE A 149 -2.11 -12.03 0.08
CA PHE A 149 -1.03 -12.78 -0.55
C PHE A 149 -1.51 -13.90 -1.47
N LEU A 150 -2.63 -14.56 -1.16
CA LEU A 150 -3.20 -15.58 -2.02
C LEU A 150 -3.71 -14.96 -3.32
N ILE A 151 -4.44 -13.85 -3.23
CA ILE A 151 -4.95 -13.15 -4.42
C ILE A 151 -3.79 -12.65 -5.28
N LEU A 152 -2.80 -11.99 -4.68
CA LEU A 152 -1.63 -11.48 -5.39
C LEU A 152 -0.78 -12.62 -5.97
N GLY A 153 -0.53 -13.67 -5.19
CA GLY A 153 0.26 -14.82 -5.60
C GLY A 153 -0.40 -15.59 -6.75
N LEU A 154 -1.71 -15.81 -6.71
CA LEU A 154 -2.44 -16.47 -7.80
C LEU A 154 -2.40 -15.65 -9.08
N ALA A 155 -2.55 -14.33 -9.00
CA ALA A 155 -2.43 -13.45 -10.16
C ALA A 155 -1.02 -13.54 -10.78
N CYS A 156 0.04 -13.45 -9.97
CA CYS A 156 1.41 -13.56 -10.46
C CYS A 156 1.73 -14.96 -11.03
N ILE A 157 1.26 -16.03 -10.40
CA ILE A 157 1.44 -17.40 -10.92
C ILE A 157 0.73 -17.56 -12.25
N GLY A 158 -0.53 -17.14 -12.34
CA GLY A 158 -1.32 -17.21 -13.57
C GLY A 158 -0.65 -16.43 -14.71
N TYR A 159 -0.16 -15.22 -14.43
CA TYR A 159 0.51 -14.41 -15.43
C TYR A 159 1.89 -14.95 -15.82
N THR A 160 2.64 -15.53 -14.88
CA THR A 160 3.90 -16.21 -15.19
C THR A 160 3.67 -17.40 -16.12
N ILE A 161 2.65 -18.22 -15.86
CA ILE A 161 2.28 -19.35 -16.73
C ILE A 161 1.89 -18.84 -18.12
N PHE A 162 1.07 -17.78 -18.19
CA PHE A 162 0.73 -17.12 -19.45
C PHE A 162 1.98 -16.65 -20.20
N GLY A 163 2.91 -15.95 -19.55
CA GLY A 163 4.16 -15.50 -20.18
C GLY A 163 4.99 -16.64 -20.75
N ILE A 164 5.13 -17.75 -20.01
CA ILE A 164 5.88 -18.93 -20.48
C ILE A 164 5.20 -19.58 -21.68
N VAL A 165 3.88 -19.79 -21.62
CA VAL A 165 3.14 -20.53 -22.67
C VAL A 165 2.91 -19.68 -23.91
N ALA A 166 2.53 -18.42 -23.73
CA ALA A 166 2.14 -17.53 -24.83
C ALA A 166 3.34 -16.79 -25.44
N VAL A 167 4.24 -16.26 -24.60
CA VAL A 167 5.36 -15.40 -25.03
C VAL A 167 6.69 -16.16 -25.10
N GLY A 168 6.80 -17.31 -24.42
CA GLY A 168 8.02 -18.12 -24.37
C GLY A 168 9.05 -17.63 -23.35
N SER A 169 8.70 -16.66 -22.50
CA SER A 169 9.57 -16.13 -21.45
C SER A 169 8.80 -15.90 -20.15
N PRO A 170 9.36 -16.26 -18.98
CA PRO A 170 8.74 -15.91 -17.72
C PRO A 170 8.74 -14.39 -17.52
N GLU A 171 7.65 -13.89 -16.96
CA GLU A 171 7.47 -12.47 -16.73
C GLU A 171 8.16 -12.03 -15.41
N PRO A 172 9.09 -11.07 -15.45
CA PRO A 172 9.98 -10.78 -14.34
C PRO A 172 9.29 -10.16 -13.12
N ILE A 173 8.24 -9.34 -13.30
CA ILE A 173 7.55 -8.62 -12.22
C ILE A 173 6.77 -9.61 -11.35
N SER A 174 6.11 -10.57 -11.97
CA SER A 174 5.44 -11.67 -11.30
C SER A 174 6.42 -12.48 -10.46
N LEU A 175 7.59 -12.83 -11.01
CA LEU A 175 8.62 -13.56 -10.28
C LEU A 175 9.17 -12.78 -9.09
N ILE A 176 9.51 -11.51 -9.28
CA ILE A 176 10.01 -10.63 -8.20
C ILE A 176 8.95 -10.53 -7.09
N THR A 177 7.69 -10.32 -7.46
CA THR A 177 6.58 -10.21 -6.51
C THR A 177 6.40 -11.52 -5.73
N LEU A 178 6.47 -12.68 -6.38
CA LEU A 178 6.41 -13.98 -5.71
C LEU A 178 7.57 -14.18 -4.73
N CYS A 179 8.81 -13.83 -5.12
CA CYS A 179 9.94 -13.84 -4.20
C CYS A 179 9.70 -12.95 -2.98
N PHE A 180 9.12 -11.76 -3.18
CA PHE A 180 8.83 -10.82 -2.12
C PHE A 180 7.76 -11.36 -1.14
N ILE A 181 6.73 -12.02 -1.66
CA ILE A 181 5.73 -12.74 -0.86
C ILE A 181 6.41 -13.82 -0.01
N VAL A 182 7.26 -14.66 -0.60
CA VAL A 182 7.97 -15.74 0.12
C VAL A 182 8.84 -15.19 1.25
N ILE A 183 9.66 -14.17 0.98
CA ILE A 183 10.51 -13.53 1.98
C ILE A 183 9.68 -12.96 3.13
N THR A 184 8.52 -12.38 2.80
CA THR A 184 7.61 -11.81 3.80
C THR A 184 7.02 -12.91 4.68
N PHE A 185 6.51 -14.00 4.09
CA PHE A 185 6.00 -15.15 4.85
C PHE A 185 7.04 -15.79 5.77
N MET A 186 8.27 -15.99 5.28
CA MET A 186 9.35 -16.52 6.10
C MET A 186 9.65 -15.60 7.29
N SER A 187 9.64 -14.29 7.06
CA SER A 187 9.87 -13.30 8.12
C SER A 187 8.71 -13.24 9.11
N MET A 188 7.47 -13.41 8.65
CA MET A 188 6.29 -13.51 9.53
C MET A 188 6.39 -14.72 10.45
N LYS A 189 6.73 -15.90 9.92
CA LYS A 189 6.93 -17.12 10.73
C LYS A 189 8.04 -16.93 11.78
N ALA A 190 9.14 -16.26 11.41
CA ALA A 190 10.22 -15.96 12.36
C ALA A 190 9.76 -15.04 13.50
N VAL A 191 8.94 -14.02 13.19
CA VAL A 191 8.34 -13.14 14.20
C VAL A 191 7.36 -13.91 15.09
N GLU A 192 6.56 -14.81 14.53
CA GLU A 192 5.63 -15.64 15.32
C GLU A 192 6.35 -16.59 16.27
N ALA A 193 7.46 -17.19 15.85
CA ALA A 193 8.29 -18.02 16.72
C ALA A 193 8.92 -17.21 17.88
N GLU A 194 9.26 -15.94 17.65
CA GLU A 194 9.87 -15.08 18.66
C GLU A 194 8.84 -14.46 19.63
N ARG A 195 7.60 -14.25 19.17
CA ARG A 195 6.53 -13.58 19.93
C ARG A 195 6.30 -14.10 21.36
N PRO A 196 6.29 -15.42 21.65
CA PRO A 196 6.10 -15.95 23.00
C PRO A 196 7.22 -15.59 23.97
N THR A 197 8.43 -15.35 23.46
CA THR A 197 9.61 -15.03 24.28
C THR A 197 9.66 -13.55 24.70
N LEU A 198 8.89 -12.69 24.02
CA LEU A 198 8.92 -11.25 24.23
C LEU A 198 7.99 -10.87 25.39
N ARG A 199 8.58 -10.26 26.43
CA ARG A 199 7.84 -9.63 27.52
C ARG A 199 7.91 -8.12 27.39
N LYS A 200 6.86 -7.42 27.83
CA LYS A 200 6.86 -5.95 27.92
C LYS A 200 7.86 -5.52 29.00
N PRO A 201 8.95 -4.85 28.66
CA PRO A 201 9.91 -4.43 29.66
C PRO A 201 9.44 -3.15 30.36
N LYS A 202 10.05 -2.81 31.50
CA LYS A 202 9.74 -1.57 32.22
C LYS A 202 10.26 -0.38 31.41
N ILE A 203 9.39 0.58 31.10
CA ILE A 203 9.75 1.79 30.34
C ILE A 203 10.88 2.53 31.07
N GLY A 204 11.98 2.80 30.37
CA GLY A 204 13.15 3.48 30.91
C GLY A 204 13.22 4.95 30.52
N ARG A 205 13.15 5.27 29.22
CA ARG A 205 13.29 6.64 28.70
C ARG A 205 12.27 6.90 27.60
N ARG A 206 11.76 8.13 27.52
CA ARG A 206 10.93 8.62 26.41
C ARG A 206 11.67 9.79 25.77
N GLU A 207 11.96 9.67 24.48
CA GLU A 207 12.54 10.76 23.70
C GLU A 207 11.46 11.31 22.78
N VAL A 208 11.26 12.62 22.82
CA VAL A 208 10.27 13.33 22.02
C VAL A 208 11.03 14.01 20.89
N LYS A 209 10.84 13.57 19.65
CA LYS A 209 11.36 14.24 18.46
C LYS A 209 10.38 15.26 17.91
#